data_AF-A0A8T5IUF6-F1
#
_entry.id   AF-A0A8T5IUF6-F1
#
_cell.length_a   1.000
_cell.length_b   1.000
_cell.length_c   1.000
_cell.angle_alpha   90.00
_cell.angle_beta   90.00
_cell.angle_gamma   90.00
#
_symmetry.space_group_name_H-M   'P 1'
#
loop_
_entity.id
_entity.type
_entity.pdbx_description
1 polymer ?
#
loop_
_entity_poly.entity_id
_entity_poly.type
_entity_poly.pdbx_seq_one_letter_code
_entity_poly.pdbx_strand_id
1 'polypeptide(L)'
;MKNTKPTHQEYVHPKTILQQHSAAKHAGMLTLFFGHLVKSKIKTKAFGLFMISLLFAIAILFFSVIPTQTVVVGFKNSGFVSHLLSYFILSFLIAMYLKEKKARFGKGWGHFISGIIKFKEENIIKIILKAAIISGCYGVLIEIIQYHVPYRHFQYLDMLVNFTGAFLIFVILPFLIRKDD
;
A
#
# COMPACT_ATOMS: atom_id res chain seq x y z
N MET A 1 -17.70 -14.62 69.88
CA MET A 1 -16.65 -14.24 68.91
C MET A 1 -16.01 -15.53 68.38
N LYS A 2 -16.20 -15.87 67.10
CA LYS A 2 -15.60 -17.06 66.48
C LYS A 2 -14.15 -16.74 66.10
N ASN A 3 -13.22 -17.36 66.82
CA ASN A 3 -11.79 -17.25 66.59
C ASN A 3 -11.42 -18.16 65.39
N THR A 4 -11.36 -17.59 64.18
CA THR A 4 -10.90 -18.30 62.98
C THR A 4 -9.38 -18.40 63.03
N LYS A 5 -8.87 -19.63 63.18
CA LYS A 5 -7.44 -19.96 63.13
C LYS A 5 -6.81 -19.48 61.81
N PRO A 6 -5.54 -19.03 61.83
CA PRO A 6 -4.83 -18.65 60.61
C PRO A 6 -4.69 -19.86 59.68
N THR A 7 -5.16 -19.67 58.46
CA THR A 7 -5.00 -20.59 57.33
C THR A 7 -3.51 -20.80 57.03
N HIS A 8 -3.11 -22.06 56.85
CA HIS A 8 -1.75 -22.46 56.51
C HIS A 8 -1.21 -21.61 55.36
N GLN A 9 -0.10 -20.91 55.58
CA GLN A 9 0.66 -20.31 54.51
C GLN A 9 1.27 -21.44 53.67
N GLU A 10 0.86 -21.52 52.41
CA GLU A 10 1.37 -22.49 51.45
C GLU A 10 2.85 -22.18 51.15
N TYR A 11 3.74 -23.09 51.53
CA TYR A 11 5.17 -22.93 51.29
C TYR A 11 5.48 -23.14 49.80
N VAL A 12 5.73 -22.04 49.09
CA VAL A 12 6.16 -22.08 47.69
C VAL A 12 7.66 -22.37 47.65
N HIS A 13 8.03 -23.53 47.13
CA HIS A 13 9.41 -23.99 47.08
C HIS A 13 10.28 -23.06 46.19
N PRO A 14 11.48 -22.61 46.60
CA PRO A 14 12.30 -21.67 45.81
C PRO A 14 12.67 -22.13 44.39
N LYS A 15 12.60 -23.45 44.10
CA LYS A 15 12.83 -23.99 42.74
C LYS A 15 11.73 -23.62 41.75
N THR A 16 10.46 -23.52 42.19
CA THR A 16 9.36 -23.13 41.30
C THR A 16 9.44 -21.67 40.90
N ILE A 17 9.93 -20.79 41.79
CA ILE A 17 10.15 -19.36 41.50
C ILE A 17 11.21 -19.20 40.40
N LEU A 18 12.33 -19.94 40.50
CA LEU A 18 13.41 -19.91 39.50
C LEU A 18 12.96 -20.44 38.12
N GLN A 19 12.15 -21.51 38.11
CA GLN A 19 11.58 -22.05 36.87
C GLN A 19 10.58 -21.09 36.22
N GLN A 20 9.70 -20.44 37.00
CA GLN A 20 8.76 -19.44 36.47
C GLN A 20 9.50 -18.23 35.88
N HIS A 21 10.56 -17.76 36.53
CA HIS A 21 11.35 -16.64 36.04
C HIS A 21 12.13 -16.96 34.76
N SER A 22 12.57 -18.21 34.60
CA SER A 22 13.18 -18.69 33.36
C SER A 22 12.14 -18.80 32.23
N ALA A 23 10.99 -19.41 32.50
CA ALA A 23 9.90 -19.54 31.52
C ALA A 23 9.42 -18.17 31.01
N ALA A 24 9.28 -17.18 31.90
CA ALA A 24 8.88 -15.82 31.53
C ALA A 24 9.91 -15.13 30.61
N LYS A 25 11.22 -15.31 30.85
CA LYS A 25 12.28 -14.78 29.99
C LYS A 25 12.24 -15.39 28.58
N HIS A 26 12.03 -16.70 28.48
CA HIS A 26 11.95 -17.39 27.19
C HIS A 26 10.69 -16.99 26.42
N ALA A 27 9.56 -16.85 27.10
CA ALA A 27 8.33 -16.34 26.50
C ALA A 27 8.52 -14.93 25.92
N GLY A 28 9.13 -14.01 26.68
CA GLY A 28 9.42 -12.65 26.19
C GLY A 28 10.37 -12.62 24.98
N MET A 29 11.40 -13.48 24.96
CA MET A 29 12.34 -13.58 23.84
C MET A 29 11.67 -14.10 22.57
N LEU A 30 10.79 -15.11 22.69
CA LEU A 30 10.00 -15.62 21.57
C LEU A 30 9.05 -14.56 21.03
N THR A 31 8.36 -13.81 21.89
CA THR A 31 7.48 -12.71 21.47
C THR A 31 8.24 -11.63 20.68
N LEU A 32 9.46 -11.27 21.12
CA LEU A 32 10.31 -10.32 20.40
C LEU A 32 10.77 -10.86 19.04
N PHE A 33 11.16 -12.14 18.98
CA PHE A 33 11.63 -12.77 17.75
C PHE A 33 10.51 -12.90 16.70
N PHE A 34 9.33 -13.40 17.09
CA PHE A 34 8.16 -13.45 16.20
C PHE A 34 7.70 -12.05 15.79
N GLY A 35 7.76 -11.07 16.70
CA GLY A 35 7.50 -9.67 16.38
C GLY A 35 8.44 -9.10 15.31
N HIS A 36 9.72 -9.49 15.34
CA HIS A 36 10.71 -9.08 14.33
C HIS A 36 10.49 -9.78 12.97
N LEU A 37 10.24 -11.09 12.98
CA LEU A 37 9.97 -11.87 11.77
C LEU A 37 8.74 -11.37 11.00
N VAL A 38 7.63 -11.08 11.71
CA VAL A 38 6.41 -10.53 11.10
C VAL A 38 6.66 -9.13 10.53
N LYS A 39 7.43 -8.27 11.23
CA LYS A 39 7.81 -6.94 10.73
C LYS A 39 8.68 -7.02 9.47
N SER A 40 9.51 -8.06 9.31
CA SER A 40 10.38 -8.22 8.14
C SER A 40 9.61 -8.55 6.85
N LYS A 41 8.65 -9.50 6.89
CA LYS A 41 7.87 -9.93 5.72
C LYS A 41 6.91 -8.85 5.17
N ILE A 42 6.44 -7.95 6.04
CA ILE A 42 5.53 -6.87 5.62
C ILE A 42 6.32 -5.70 5.00
N LYS A 43 7.56 -5.47 5.46
CA LYS A 43 8.44 -4.44 4.86
C LYS A 43 8.76 -4.74 3.40
N THR A 44 8.93 -6.01 3.03
CA THR A 44 9.28 -6.42 1.67
C THR A 44 8.14 -6.22 0.67
N LYS A 45 6.88 -6.49 1.04
CA LYS A 45 5.73 -6.33 0.13
C LYS A 45 5.49 -4.89 -0.29
N ALA A 46 5.41 -3.97 0.67
CA ALA A 46 5.18 -2.55 0.35
C ALA A 46 6.35 -1.95 -0.45
N PHE A 47 7.58 -2.35 -0.13
CA PHE A 47 8.76 -1.92 -0.88
C PHE A 47 8.73 -2.47 -2.31
N GLY A 48 8.36 -3.74 -2.50
CA GLY A 48 8.18 -4.34 -3.83
C GLY A 48 7.15 -3.59 -4.67
N LEU A 49 5.97 -3.29 -4.11
CA LEU A 49 4.93 -2.52 -4.80
C LEU A 49 5.41 -1.10 -5.17
N PHE A 50 6.17 -0.45 -4.29
CA PHE A 50 6.79 0.85 -4.59
C PHE A 50 7.74 0.74 -5.79
N MET A 51 8.65 -0.24 -5.78
CA MET A 51 9.61 -0.45 -6.88
C MET A 51 8.90 -0.76 -8.20
N ILE A 52 7.86 -1.59 -8.18
CA ILE A 52 7.05 -1.89 -9.38
C ILE A 52 6.37 -0.63 -9.91
N SER A 53 5.76 0.17 -9.02
CA SER A 53 5.11 1.43 -9.40
C SER A 53 6.11 2.41 -10.03
N LEU A 54 7.31 2.52 -9.43
CA LEU A 54 8.37 3.40 -9.91
C LEU A 54 8.89 2.97 -11.28
N LEU A 55 9.18 1.68 -11.47
CA LEU A 55 9.62 1.14 -12.76
C LEU A 55 8.55 1.32 -13.84
N PHE A 56 7.28 1.13 -13.49
CA PHE A 56 6.17 1.35 -14.42
C PHE A 56 6.03 2.82 -14.80
N ALA A 57 6.18 3.76 -13.86
CA ALA A 57 6.20 5.19 -14.14
C ALA A 57 7.35 5.56 -15.09
N ILE A 58 8.56 5.05 -14.84
CA ILE A 58 9.72 5.25 -15.72
C ILE A 58 9.46 4.69 -17.12
N ALA A 59 8.84 3.51 -17.22
CA ALA A 59 8.47 2.92 -18.51
C ALA A 59 7.48 3.80 -19.28
N ILE A 60 6.43 4.33 -18.62
CA ILE A 60 5.49 5.27 -19.24
C ILE A 60 6.25 6.49 -19.77
N LEU A 61 7.10 7.12 -18.97
CA LEU A 61 7.88 8.29 -19.40
C LEU A 61 8.75 7.97 -20.62
N PHE A 62 9.49 6.86 -20.57
CA PHE A 62 10.35 6.41 -21.65
C PHE A 62 9.58 6.24 -22.96
N PHE A 63 8.45 5.52 -22.94
CA PHE A 63 7.62 5.31 -24.13
C PHE A 63 6.88 6.57 -24.58
N SER A 64 6.58 7.50 -23.66
CA SER A 64 5.92 8.76 -23.99
C SER A 64 6.86 9.73 -24.72
N VAL A 65 8.13 9.80 -24.28
CA VAL A 65 9.12 10.73 -24.81
C VAL A 65 9.65 10.29 -26.17
N ILE A 66 9.81 8.98 -26.39
CA ILE A 66 10.33 8.48 -27.65
C ILE A 66 9.28 8.69 -28.76
N PRO A 67 9.64 9.36 -29.87
CA PRO A 67 8.77 9.45 -31.04
C PRO A 67 8.66 8.06 -31.65
N THR A 68 7.55 7.38 -31.39
CA THR A 68 7.21 6.15 -32.10
C THR A 68 6.84 6.53 -33.52
N GLN A 69 7.57 6.00 -34.50
CA GLN A 69 7.07 5.99 -35.88
C GLN A 69 5.68 5.35 -35.84
N THR A 70 4.68 6.00 -36.42
CA THR A 70 3.33 5.47 -36.49
C THR A 70 3.37 4.23 -37.39
N VAL A 71 3.73 3.09 -36.82
CA VAL A 71 3.42 1.81 -37.43
C VAL A 71 1.92 1.85 -37.63
N VAL A 72 1.46 1.69 -38.87
CA VAL A 72 0.04 1.72 -39.21
C VAL A 72 -0.59 0.44 -38.65
N VAL A 73 -0.72 0.38 -37.32
CA VAL A 73 -1.54 -0.61 -36.64
C VAL A 73 -2.96 -0.16 -36.96
N GLY A 74 -3.76 -0.99 -37.62
CA GLY A 74 -5.11 -0.65 -38.10
C GLY A 74 -6.13 -0.23 -37.02
N PHE A 75 -5.69 -0.06 -35.77
CA PHE A 75 -6.50 0.47 -34.67
C PHE A 75 -6.44 1.99 -34.64
N LYS A 76 -7.47 2.61 -35.20
CA LYS A 76 -7.79 4.02 -34.94
C LYS A 76 -7.84 4.23 -33.42
N ASN A 77 -7.12 5.23 -32.91
CA ASN A 77 -7.08 5.63 -31.48
C ASN A 77 -6.26 4.73 -30.52
N SER A 78 -5.30 3.94 -31.02
CA SER A 78 -4.40 3.13 -30.16
C SER A 78 -3.66 3.95 -29.09
N GLY A 79 -3.26 5.18 -29.41
CA GLY A 79 -2.67 6.12 -28.45
C GLY A 79 -3.56 6.37 -27.24
N PHE A 80 -4.82 6.75 -27.47
CA PHE A 80 -5.79 6.99 -26.38
C PHE A 80 -5.97 5.79 -25.46
N VAL A 81 -6.09 4.59 -26.03
CA VAL A 81 -6.24 3.35 -25.23
C VAL A 81 -5.00 3.11 -24.38
N SER A 82 -3.80 3.31 -24.94
CA SER A 82 -2.54 3.13 -24.22
C SER A 82 -2.38 4.09 -23.05
N HIS A 83 -2.76 5.36 -23.25
CA HIS A 83 -2.78 6.38 -22.20
C HIS A 83 -3.76 5.98 -21.09
N LEU A 84 -5.03 5.73 -21.44
CA LEU A 84 -6.07 5.34 -20.50
C LEU A 84 -5.63 4.16 -19.60
N LEU A 85 -5.12 3.10 -20.22
CA LEU A 85 -4.73 1.88 -19.52
C LEU A 85 -3.49 2.10 -18.64
N SER A 86 -2.50 2.85 -19.14
CA SER A 86 -1.26 3.12 -18.39
C SER A 86 -1.53 3.89 -17.10
N TYR A 87 -2.32 4.96 -17.16
CA TYR A 87 -2.61 5.76 -15.97
C TYR A 87 -3.57 5.06 -15.00
N PHE A 88 -4.45 4.19 -15.51
CA PHE A 88 -5.23 3.27 -14.68
C PHE A 88 -4.33 2.31 -13.89
N ILE A 89 -3.42 1.61 -14.58
CA ILE A 89 -2.49 0.66 -13.93
C ILE A 89 -1.58 1.38 -12.94
N LEU A 90 -1.05 2.55 -13.30
CA LEU A 90 -0.19 3.33 -12.40
C LEU A 90 -0.94 3.75 -11.13
N SER A 91 -2.17 4.27 -11.28
CA SER A 91 -3.03 4.61 -10.15
C SER A 91 -3.31 3.38 -9.27
N PHE A 92 -3.58 2.22 -9.89
CA PHE A 92 -3.80 0.95 -9.19
C PHE A 92 -2.59 0.53 -8.35
N LEU A 93 -1.40 0.52 -8.94
CA LEU A 93 -0.16 0.16 -8.26
C LEU A 93 0.14 1.10 -7.08
N ILE A 94 -0.05 2.41 -7.27
CA ILE A 94 0.11 3.41 -6.20
C ILE A 94 -0.91 3.19 -5.08
N ALA A 95 -2.17 2.91 -5.40
CA ALA A 95 -3.19 2.65 -4.39
C ALA A 95 -2.88 1.39 -3.57
N MET A 96 -2.39 0.32 -4.22
CA MET A 96 -1.95 -0.89 -3.54
C MET A 96 -0.74 -0.63 -2.63
N TYR A 97 0.24 0.15 -3.10
CA TYR A 97 1.37 0.59 -2.28
C TYR A 97 0.91 1.39 -1.05
N LEU A 98 0.00 2.35 -1.23
CA LEU A 98 -0.52 3.19 -0.15
C LEU A 98 -1.36 2.39 0.86
N LYS A 99 -2.16 1.42 0.39
CA LYS A 99 -2.89 0.45 1.24
C LYS A 99 -1.91 -0.30 2.14
N GLU A 100 -0.88 -0.91 1.54
CA GLU A 100 0.12 -1.69 2.28
C GLU A 100 0.94 -0.79 3.23
N LYS A 101 1.28 0.44 2.82
CA LYS A 101 1.96 1.42 3.67
C LYS A 101 1.14 1.78 4.91
N LYS A 102 -0.16 2.02 4.75
CA LYS A 102 -1.05 2.39 5.86
C LYS A 102 -1.26 1.25 6.86
N ALA A 103 -1.37 0.01 6.37
CA ALA A 103 -1.43 -1.19 7.20
C ALA A 103 -0.20 -1.32 8.13
N ARG A 104 0.98 -0.82 7.72
CA ARG A 104 2.19 -0.77 8.55
C ARG A 104 2.10 0.23 9.70
N PHE A 105 1.52 1.40 9.47
CA PHE A 105 1.53 2.49 10.46
C PHE A 105 0.54 2.24 11.61
N GLY A 106 -0.57 1.55 11.34
CA GLY A 106 -1.57 1.20 12.37
C GLY A 106 -1.08 0.20 13.43
N LYS A 107 -0.10 -0.64 13.11
CA LYS A 107 0.41 -1.69 14.03
C LYS A 107 1.44 -1.18 15.05
N GLY A 108 1.87 0.08 14.96
CA GLY A 108 2.96 0.61 15.78
C GLY A 108 2.60 1.04 17.21
N TRP A 109 1.35 1.43 17.47
CA TRP A 109 0.94 2.01 18.77
C TRP A 109 -0.50 1.66 19.22
N GLY A 110 -1.41 1.29 18.30
CA GLY A 110 -2.82 1.01 18.63
C GLY A 110 -3.10 -0.41 19.13
N HIS A 111 -2.09 -1.29 19.14
CA HIS A 111 -2.27 -2.72 19.47
C HIS A 111 -2.56 -2.99 20.95
N PHE A 112 -2.50 -1.96 21.82
CA PHE A 112 -2.90 -2.13 23.21
C PHE A 112 -4.39 -1.90 23.46
N ILE A 113 -5.12 -1.12 22.63
CA ILE A 113 -6.54 -0.81 22.94
C ILE A 113 -7.51 -0.89 21.74
N SER A 114 -7.08 -0.79 20.47
CA SER A 114 -8.03 -0.59 19.35
C SER A 114 -8.05 -1.69 18.28
N GLY A 115 -7.44 -2.85 18.55
CA GLY A 115 -7.00 -3.84 17.55
C GLY A 115 -8.01 -4.43 16.55
N ILE A 116 -9.30 -4.07 16.56
CA ILE A 116 -10.32 -4.71 15.69
C ILE A 116 -11.31 -3.69 15.08
N ILE A 117 -11.33 -2.43 15.51
CA ILE A 117 -12.40 -1.50 15.11
C ILE A 117 -12.10 -0.90 13.72
N LYS A 118 -12.64 -1.56 12.70
CA LYS A 118 -12.98 -1.09 11.34
C LYS A 118 -11.90 -0.27 10.65
N PHE A 119 -11.25 -0.87 9.66
CA PHE A 119 -10.63 -0.14 8.55
C PHE A 119 -11.76 0.62 7.81
N LYS A 120 -12.22 1.73 8.38
CA LYS A 120 -13.40 2.49 7.97
C LYS A 120 -13.28 2.83 6.49
N GLU A 121 -14.32 2.59 5.69
CA GLU A 121 -14.35 2.79 4.23
C GLU A 121 -13.79 4.17 3.81
N GLU A 122 -13.94 5.19 4.66
CA GLU A 122 -13.35 6.52 4.53
C GLU A 122 -11.84 6.51 4.24
N ASN A 123 -11.12 5.48 4.72
CA ASN A 123 -9.69 5.34 4.53
C ASN A 123 -9.33 4.84 3.13
N ILE A 124 -10.18 4.01 2.51
CA ILE A 124 -9.97 3.45 1.17
C ILE A 124 -10.19 4.54 0.12
N ILE A 125 -11.29 5.29 0.22
CA ILE A 125 -11.60 6.40 -0.70
C ILE A 125 -10.45 7.42 -0.70
N LYS A 126 -9.91 7.78 0.47
CA LYS A 126 -8.75 8.67 0.58
C LYS A 126 -7.48 8.11 -0.07
N ILE A 127 -7.27 6.78 -0.03
CA ILE A 127 -6.14 6.13 -0.69
C ILE A 127 -6.31 6.20 -2.22
N ILE A 128 -7.50 5.83 -2.72
CA ILE A 128 -7.85 5.87 -4.14
C ILE A 128 -7.68 7.27 -4.69
N LEU A 129 -8.24 8.28 -4.00
CA LEU A 129 -8.14 9.68 -4.40
C LEU A 129 -6.68 10.15 -4.48
N LYS A 130 -5.86 9.83 -3.48
CA LYS A 130 -4.43 10.17 -3.50
C LYS A 130 -3.70 9.51 -4.67
N ALA A 131 -3.98 8.24 -4.94
CA ALA A 131 -3.36 7.52 -6.05
C ALA A 131 -3.76 8.13 -7.41
N ALA A 132 -5.04 8.45 -7.59
CA ALA A 132 -5.55 9.08 -8.80
C ALA A 132 -4.94 10.47 -9.02
N ILE A 133 -4.84 11.30 -7.98
CA ILE A 133 -4.22 12.62 -8.06
C ILE A 133 -2.74 12.51 -8.41
N ILE A 134 -1.98 11.61 -7.76
CA ILE A 134 -0.56 11.41 -8.05
C ILE A 134 -0.37 10.96 -9.51
N SER A 135 -1.14 9.97 -9.96
CA SER A 135 -1.08 9.46 -11.34
C SER A 135 -1.48 10.53 -12.37
N GLY A 136 -2.54 11.30 -12.10
CA GLY A 136 -2.97 12.41 -12.97
C GLY A 136 -1.94 13.53 -13.06
N CYS A 137 -1.37 13.96 -11.92
CA CYS A 137 -0.30 14.96 -11.90
C CYS A 137 0.95 14.46 -12.64
N TYR A 138 1.26 13.17 -12.53
CA TYR A 138 2.35 12.56 -13.30
C TYR A 138 2.08 12.62 -14.80
N GLY A 139 0.83 12.41 -15.23
CA GLY A 139 0.44 12.56 -16.63
C GLY A 139 0.59 13.99 -17.15
N VAL A 140 0.20 14.99 -16.36
CA VAL A 140 0.42 16.41 -16.70
C VAL A 140 1.91 16.72 -16.83
N LEU A 141 2.73 16.22 -15.91
CA LEU A 141 4.19 16.40 -15.95
C LEU A 141 4.79 15.82 -17.24
N ILE A 142 4.31 14.65 -17.67
CA ILE A 142 4.77 14.03 -18.93
C ILE A 142 4.42 14.89 -20.14
N GLU A 143 3.21 15.43 -20.24
CA GLU A 143 2.83 16.33 -21.34
C GLU A 143 3.72 17.58 -21.39
N ILE A 144 4.07 18.14 -20.22
CA ILE A 144 5.00 19.27 -20.12
C ILE A 144 6.40 18.88 -20.62
N ILE A 145 6.89 17.69 -20.26
CA ILE A 145 8.19 17.18 -20.73
C ILE A 145 8.14 16.95 -22.25
N GLN A 146 7.08 16.31 -22.75
CA GLN A 146 6.91 16.04 -24.18
C GLN A 146 6.81 17.32 -25.02
N TYR A 147 6.26 18.40 -24.48
CA TYR A 147 6.22 19.70 -25.18
C TYR A 147 7.61 20.23 -25.55
N HIS A 148 8.66 19.80 -24.84
CA HIS A 148 10.05 20.16 -25.15
C HIS A 148 10.72 19.21 -26.15
N VAL A 149 10.04 18.14 -26.57
CA VAL A 149 10.55 17.20 -27.57
C VAL A 149 10.18 17.72 -28.98
N PRO A 150 11.14 17.80 -29.93
CA PRO A 150 10.84 18.23 -31.29
C PRO A 150 9.70 17.43 -31.92
N TYR A 151 8.80 18.12 -32.62
CA TYR A 151 7.63 17.55 -33.31
C TYR A 151 6.53 16.96 -32.41
N ARG A 152 6.63 17.13 -31.09
CA ARG A 152 5.54 16.85 -30.15
C ARG A 152 4.81 18.15 -29.80
N HIS A 153 3.50 18.05 -29.63
CA HIS A 153 2.67 19.15 -29.17
C HIS A 153 1.95 18.73 -27.90
N PHE A 154 1.67 19.72 -27.05
CA PHE A 154 0.87 19.51 -25.86
C PHE A 154 -0.57 19.18 -26.27
N GLN A 155 -1.08 17.99 -25.91
CA GLN A 155 -2.43 17.56 -26.29
C GLN A 155 -3.36 17.54 -25.08
N TYR A 156 -4.28 18.50 -25.02
CA TYR A 156 -5.28 18.57 -23.93
C TYR A 156 -6.13 17.29 -23.81
N LEU A 157 -6.36 16.61 -24.94
CA LEU A 157 -7.14 15.37 -24.95
C LEU A 157 -6.37 14.22 -24.30
N ASP A 158 -5.06 14.12 -24.52
CA ASP A 158 -4.21 13.11 -23.87
C ASP A 158 -4.19 13.34 -22.35
N MET A 159 -4.08 14.59 -21.91
CA MET A 159 -4.22 14.95 -20.50
C MET A 159 -5.56 14.51 -19.91
N LEU A 160 -6.67 14.77 -20.60
CA LEU A 160 -8.01 14.36 -20.15
C LEU A 160 -8.13 12.82 -20.05
N VAL A 161 -7.57 12.09 -21.01
CA VAL A 161 -7.55 10.62 -21.02
C VAL A 161 -6.68 10.07 -19.89
N ASN A 162 -5.54 10.69 -19.61
CA ASN A 162 -4.66 10.33 -18.48
C ASN A 162 -5.41 10.48 -17.14
N PHE A 163 -6.10 11.62 -16.94
CA PHE A 163 -6.94 11.82 -15.77
C PHE A 163 -8.07 10.80 -15.71
N THR A 164 -8.77 10.56 -16.81
CA THR A 164 -9.87 9.58 -16.85
C THR A 164 -9.36 8.20 -16.44
N GLY A 165 -8.23 7.76 -17.00
CA GLY A 165 -7.57 6.50 -16.64
C GLY A 165 -7.18 6.45 -15.16
N ALA A 166 -6.57 7.51 -14.65
CA ALA A 166 -6.17 7.60 -13.25
C ALA A 166 -7.36 7.52 -12.28
N PHE A 167 -8.55 7.99 -12.67
CA PHE A 167 -9.77 7.96 -11.87
C PHE A 167 -10.64 6.70 -12.07
N LEU A 168 -10.45 5.90 -13.13
CA LEU A 168 -11.15 4.63 -13.32
C LEU A 168 -10.97 3.64 -12.15
N ILE A 169 -9.89 3.81 -11.37
CA ILE A 169 -9.66 3.04 -10.14
C ILE A 169 -10.79 3.17 -9.10
N PHE A 170 -11.54 4.27 -9.09
CA PHE A 170 -12.68 4.45 -8.18
C PHE A 170 -13.79 3.44 -8.44
N VAL A 171 -13.90 2.95 -9.67
CA VAL A 171 -14.87 1.92 -10.03
C VAL A 171 -14.35 0.57 -9.55
N ILE A 172 -13.11 0.20 -9.88
CA ILE A 172 -12.65 -1.19 -9.73
C ILE A 172 -12.15 -1.51 -8.32
N LEU A 173 -11.37 -0.62 -7.70
CA LEU A 173 -10.65 -0.96 -6.48
C LEU A 173 -11.56 -1.22 -5.26
N PRO A 174 -12.69 -0.51 -5.05
CA PRO A 174 -13.60 -0.82 -3.95
C PRO A 174 -14.09 -2.28 -3.98
N PHE A 175 -14.38 -2.83 -5.17
CA PHE A 175 -14.81 -4.23 -5.30
C PHE A 175 -13.68 -5.23 -5.02
N LEU A 176 -12.45 -4.90 -5.43
CA LEU A 176 -11.29 -5.77 -5.19
C LEU A 176 -10.89 -5.81 -3.72
N ILE A 177 -11.01 -4.70 -3.00
CA ILE A 177 -10.63 -4.63 -1.57
C ILE A 177 -11.69 -5.30 -0.68
N ARG A 178 -12.97 -5.30 -1.08
CA ARG A 178 -14.07 -5.85 -0.27
C ARG A 178 -14.04 -7.38 -0.12
N LYS A 179 -13.22 -8.09 -0.90
CA LYS A 179 -13.23 -9.55 -0.96
C LYS A 179 -12.47 -10.23 0.20
N ASP A 180 -11.74 -9.47 1.01
CA ASP A 180 -10.89 -9.98 2.10
C ASP A 180 -11.54 -9.93 3.50
N ASP A 181 -12.79 -9.44 3.61
CA ASP A 181 -13.61 -9.42 4.85
C ASP A 181 -14.69 -10.51 4.81
#